data_AF-A0A6V7JFB8-F1
#
_entry.id   AF-A0A6V7JFB8-F1
#
_cell.length_a   1.000
_cell.length_b   1.000
_cell.length_c   1.000
_cell.angle_alpha   90.00
_cell.angle_beta   90.00
_cell.angle_gamma   90.00
#
_symmetry.space_group_name_H-M   'P 1'
#
loop_
_entity.id
_entity.type
_entity.pdbx_description
1 polymer ?
#
loop_
_entity_poly.entity_id
_entity_poly.type
_entity_poly.pdbx_seq_one_letter_code
_entity_poly.pdbx_strand_id
1 'polypeptide(L)'
;DILVAVNPFTNLGLYTGIEQRRYKGQARSDNPPHIFAVADAAYQALLHQRQNQAIIISGESGAGKTESANLLLKQLVYLSKAPNRNLEEQILQINPIMEAFGNAATGINANSSRFGKYLDLTMTKGGKVTGARIAVYLLEQSRVVAQAA
;
A
#
# COMPACT_ATOMS: atom_id res chain seq x y z
N ASP A 1 -8.48 2.37 -14.76
CA ASP A 1 -9.60 1.93 -13.91
C ASP A 1 -9.41 2.54 -12.52
N ILE A 2 -10.47 2.97 -11.84
CA ILE A 2 -10.41 3.75 -10.59
C ILE A 2 -11.21 3.04 -9.49
N LEU A 3 -10.64 2.96 -8.29
CA LEU A 3 -11.33 2.56 -7.06
C LEU A 3 -11.46 3.79 -6.16
N VAL A 4 -12.68 4.10 -5.75
CA VAL A 4 -12.95 5.15 -4.76
C VAL A 4 -13.04 4.50 -3.38
N ALA A 5 -12.23 5.00 -2.45
CA ALA A 5 -12.25 4.57 -1.06
C ALA A 5 -12.50 5.79 -0.16
N VAL A 6 -13.42 5.64 0.80
CA VAL A 6 -13.76 6.69 1.76
C VAL A 6 -13.31 6.22 3.13
N ASN A 7 -12.56 7.05 3.86
CA ASN A 7 -12.08 6.73 5.20
C ASN A 7 -13.28 6.60 6.16
N PRO A 8 -13.55 5.42 6.73
CA PRO A 8 -14.70 5.21 7.61
C PRO A 8 -14.47 5.71 9.05
N PHE A 9 -13.24 6.11 9.41
CA PHE A 9 -12.84 6.45 10.78
C PHE A 9 -13.13 5.37 11.84
N THR A 10 -13.39 4.14 11.39
CA THR A 10 -13.64 2.98 12.25
C THR A 10 -13.19 1.70 11.55
N ASN A 11 -12.95 0.64 12.32
CA ASN A 11 -12.62 -0.66 11.77
C ASN A 11 -13.89 -1.38 11.30
N LEU A 12 -14.01 -1.61 9.99
CA LEU A 12 -15.14 -2.31 9.39
C LEU A 12 -14.99 -3.83 9.32
N GLY A 13 -13.83 -4.38 9.71
CA GLY A 13 -13.57 -5.83 9.61
C GLY A 13 -13.42 -6.36 8.19
N LEU A 14 -13.14 -5.49 7.21
CA LEU A 14 -13.08 -5.84 5.77
C LEU A 14 -11.70 -6.31 5.30
N TYR A 15 -10.68 -6.30 6.17
CA TYR A 15 -9.29 -6.58 5.79
C TYR A 15 -8.77 -7.86 6.45
N THR A 16 -9.53 -8.94 6.32
CA THR A 16 -9.22 -10.25 6.91
C THR A 16 -8.61 -11.21 5.90
N GLY A 17 -7.97 -12.28 6.38
CA GLY A 17 -7.46 -13.35 5.51
C GLY A 17 -8.56 -14.08 4.71
N ILE A 18 -9.82 -14.01 5.14
CA ILE A 18 -10.97 -14.52 4.37
C ILE A 18 -11.19 -13.63 3.14
N GLU A 19 -11.17 -12.31 3.32
CA GLU A 19 -11.29 -11.35 2.22
C GLU A 19 -10.08 -11.45 1.28
N GLN A 20 -8.86 -11.60 1.80
CA GLN A 20 -7.67 -11.84 0.95
C GLN A 20 -7.83 -13.05 0.02
N ARG A 21 -8.43 -14.14 0.53
CA ARG A 21 -8.77 -15.33 -0.27
C ARG A 21 -9.88 -15.07 -1.26
N ARG A 22 -10.94 -14.36 -0.85
CA ARG A 22 -12.11 -14.04 -1.69
C ARG A 22 -11.69 -13.35 -3.00
N TYR A 23 -10.77 -12.39 -2.94
CA TYR A 23 -10.37 -11.62 -4.12
C TYR A 23 -9.28 -12.26 -4.98
N LYS A 24 -8.67 -13.36 -4.53
CA LYS A 24 -7.54 -13.99 -5.22
C LYS A 24 -7.98 -14.67 -6.52
N GLY A 25 -7.43 -14.22 -7.64
CA GLY A 25 -7.67 -14.77 -8.98
C GLY A 25 -9.12 -14.65 -9.46
N GLN A 26 -9.89 -13.71 -8.90
CA GLN A 26 -11.28 -13.47 -9.30
C GLN A 26 -11.36 -12.29 -10.27
N ALA A 27 -12.35 -12.30 -11.16
CA ALA A 27 -12.58 -11.13 -11.99
C ALA A 27 -13.17 -9.99 -11.14
N ARG A 28 -12.92 -8.74 -11.56
CA ARG A 28 -13.42 -7.56 -10.86
C ARG A 28 -14.95 -7.54 -10.72
N SER A 29 -15.68 -8.14 -11.66
CA SER A 29 -17.15 -8.26 -11.65
C SER A 29 -17.69 -9.22 -10.60
N ASP A 30 -16.86 -10.16 -10.13
CA ASP A 30 -17.33 -11.31 -9.34
C ASP A 30 -17.48 -10.98 -7.86
N ASN A 31 -16.89 -9.86 -7.42
CA ASN A 31 -16.91 -9.42 -6.02
C ASN A 31 -17.17 -7.91 -5.92
N PRO A 32 -17.65 -7.41 -4.78
CA PRO A 32 -17.79 -5.97 -4.54
C PRO A 32 -16.46 -5.20 -4.71
N PRO A 33 -16.51 -3.88 -4.99
CA PRO A 33 -15.30 -3.07 -5.11
C PRO A 33 -14.44 -3.13 -3.84
N HIS A 34 -13.17 -3.49 -3.99
CA HIS A 34 -12.26 -3.62 -2.87
C HIS A 34 -10.80 -3.42 -3.29
N ILE A 35 -9.98 -2.96 -2.35
CA ILE A 35 -8.54 -2.70 -2.60
C ILE A 35 -7.78 -3.99 -2.93
N PHE A 36 -8.21 -5.12 -2.38
CA PHE A 36 -7.63 -6.43 -2.73
C PHE A 36 -7.91 -6.86 -4.16
N ALA A 37 -9.03 -6.42 -4.76
CA ALA A 37 -9.29 -6.63 -6.18
C ALA A 37 -8.31 -5.86 -7.06
N VAL A 38 -7.94 -4.63 -6.67
CA VAL A 38 -6.93 -3.81 -7.37
C VAL A 38 -5.56 -4.47 -7.29
N ALA A 39 -5.17 -4.99 -6.12
CA ALA A 39 -3.93 -5.73 -5.94
C ALA A 39 -3.89 -7.01 -6.81
N ASP A 40 -4.97 -7.80 -6.81
CA ASP A 40 -5.04 -9.02 -7.61
C ASP A 40 -4.99 -8.71 -9.11
N ALA A 41 -5.76 -7.72 -9.58
CA ALA A 41 -5.75 -7.31 -10.98
C ALA A 41 -4.35 -6.88 -11.45
N ALA A 42 -3.63 -6.07 -10.67
CA ALA A 42 -2.25 -5.70 -10.96
C ALA A 42 -1.31 -6.92 -10.95
N TYR A 43 -1.45 -7.80 -9.96
CA TYR A 43 -0.64 -9.02 -9.88
C TYR A 43 -0.85 -9.96 -11.07
N GLN A 44 -2.11 -10.22 -11.46
CA GLN A 44 -2.44 -11.02 -12.63
C GLN A 44 -1.93 -10.35 -13.91
N ALA A 45 -2.10 -9.03 -14.07
CA ALA A 45 -1.59 -8.31 -15.23
C ALA A 45 -0.06 -8.43 -15.35
N LEU A 46 0.68 -8.29 -14.24
CA LEU A 46 2.13 -8.51 -14.21
C LEU A 46 2.51 -9.91 -14.72
N LEU A 47 1.78 -10.95 -14.27
CA LEU A 47 2.05 -12.35 -14.64
C LEU A 47 1.69 -12.67 -16.10
N HIS A 48 0.54 -12.19 -16.58
CA HIS A 48 0.05 -12.49 -17.91
C HIS A 48 0.67 -11.63 -18.99
N GLN A 49 0.76 -10.31 -18.76
CA GLN A 49 1.24 -9.35 -19.75
C GLN A 49 2.77 -9.22 -19.75
N ARG A 50 3.44 -9.67 -18.68
CA ARG A 50 4.91 -9.57 -18.50
C ARG A 50 5.41 -8.12 -18.54
N GLN A 51 4.60 -7.19 -18.06
CA GLN A 51 4.91 -5.77 -17.98
C GLN A 51 4.82 -5.28 -16.53
N ASN A 52 5.68 -4.32 -16.18
CA ASN A 52 5.65 -3.69 -14.85
C ASN A 52 4.32 -2.96 -14.64
N GLN A 53 3.82 -3.01 -13.41
CA GLN A 53 2.53 -2.42 -13.04
C GLN A 53 2.75 -1.26 -12.07
N ALA A 54 1.90 -0.24 -12.15
CA ALA A 54 1.94 0.91 -11.26
C ALA A 54 0.56 1.15 -10.65
N ILE A 55 0.52 1.34 -9.33
CA ILE A 55 -0.69 1.70 -8.59
C ILE A 55 -0.44 3.08 -7.98
N ILE A 56 -1.28 4.05 -8.33
CA ILE A 56 -1.19 5.42 -7.83
C ILE A 56 -2.32 5.62 -6.82
N ILE A 57 -1.95 6.02 -5.60
CA ILE A 57 -2.89 6.33 -4.52
C ILE A 57 -2.85 7.84 -4.29
N SER A 58 -3.97 8.49 -4.52
CA SER A 58 -4.11 9.95 -4.37
C SER A 58 -5.22 10.29 -3.38
N GLY A 59 -5.23 11.54 -2.92
CA GLY A 59 -6.19 12.04 -1.94
C GLY A 59 -5.57 13.06 -0.98
N GLU A 60 -6.42 13.80 -0.28
CA GLU A 60 -6.01 14.82 0.70
C GLU A 60 -5.40 14.19 1.97
N SER A 61 -4.84 15.02 2.86
CA SER A 61 -4.35 14.54 4.15
C SER A 61 -5.52 13.97 4.96
N GLY A 62 -5.31 12.82 5.62
CA GLY A 62 -6.38 12.13 6.37
C GLY A 62 -7.27 11.20 5.54
N ALA A 63 -7.16 11.20 4.21
CA ALA A 63 -8.00 10.35 3.33
C ALA A 63 -7.71 8.82 3.43
N GLY A 64 -6.67 8.40 4.15
CA GLY A 64 -6.33 6.97 4.31
C GLY A 64 -5.35 6.41 3.27
N LYS A 65 -4.56 7.27 2.61
CA LYS A 65 -3.57 6.86 1.59
C LYS A 65 -2.54 5.86 2.12
N THR A 66 -1.96 6.14 3.29
CA THR A 66 -0.93 5.30 3.91
C THR A 66 -1.48 3.91 4.25
N GLU A 67 -2.69 3.86 4.83
CA GLU A 67 -3.35 2.59 5.14
C GLU A 67 -3.69 1.81 3.87
N SER A 68 -4.18 2.48 2.83
CA SER A 68 -4.44 1.87 1.53
C SER A 68 -3.18 1.25 0.91
N ALA A 69 -2.05 1.95 0.98
CA ALA A 69 -0.76 1.44 0.51
C ALA A 69 -0.33 0.19 1.30
N ASN A 70 -0.52 0.19 2.62
CA ASN A 70 -0.20 -0.94 3.49
C ASN A 70 -1.08 -2.16 3.17
N LEU A 71 -2.37 -1.97 2.92
CA LEU A 71 -3.30 -3.03 2.55
C LEU A 71 -2.99 -3.63 1.18
N LEU A 72 -2.66 -2.79 0.19
CA LEU A 72 -2.19 -3.24 -1.13
C LEU A 72 -0.94 -4.11 -0.99
N LEU A 73 0.05 -3.64 -0.24
CA LEU A 73 1.29 -4.36 -0.02
C LEU A 73 1.05 -5.71 0.66
N LYS A 74 0.25 -5.75 1.73
CA LYS A 74 -0.14 -6.99 2.42
C LYS A 74 -0.78 -7.99 1.47
N GLN A 75 -1.63 -7.53 0.54
CA GLN A 75 -2.26 -8.40 -0.44
C GLN A 75 -1.29 -8.88 -1.53
N LEU A 76 -0.43 -8.02 -2.06
CA LEU A 76 0.59 -8.40 -3.05
C LEU A 76 1.56 -9.44 -2.48
N VAL A 77 1.99 -9.25 -1.23
CA VAL A 77 2.77 -10.21 -0.46
C VAL A 77 2.04 -11.54 -0.34
N TYR A 78 0.77 -11.53 0.10
CA TYR A 78 -0.06 -12.73 0.21
C TYR A 78 -0.19 -13.49 -1.12
N LEU A 79 -0.39 -12.78 -2.24
CA LEU A 79 -0.52 -13.37 -3.58
C LEU A 79 0.77 -14.02 -4.08
N SER A 80 1.92 -13.48 -3.66
CA SER A 80 3.24 -13.95 -4.07
C SER A 80 3.61 -15.34 -3.53
N LYS A 81 2.82 -15.88 -2.60
CA LYS A 81 3.03 -17.19 -1.94
C LYS A 81 4.48 -17.35 -1.46
N ALA A 82 5.10 -16.29 -0.93
CA ALA A 82 6.53 -16.36 -0.67
C ALA A 82 6.82 -17.40 0.43
N PRO A 83 7.81 -18.28 0.22
CA PRO A 83 8.27 -19.18 1.27
C PRO A 83 9.08 -18.45 2.37
N ASN A 84 9.55 -17.23 2.09
CA ASN A 84 10.40 -16.43 2.98
C ASN A 84 9.58 -15.37 3.74
N ARG A 85 8.92 -15.78 4.84
CA ARG A 85 8.17 -14.88 5.73
C ARG A 85 8.98 -13.67 6.21
N ASN A 86 10.29 -13.84 6.39
CA ASN A 86 11.16 -12.78 6.91
C ASN A 86 11.24 -11.55 5.99
N LEU A 87 11.32 -11.74 4.66
CA LEU A 87 11.40 -10.61 3.73
C LEU A 87 10.09 -9.81 3.73
N GLU A 88 8.96 -10.51 3.79
CA GLU A 88 7.63 -9.91 3.82
C GLU A 88 7.42 -9.08 5.09
N GLU A 89 7.79 -9.65 6.25
CA GLU A 89 7.77 -8.94 7.52
C GLU A 89 8.68 -7.70 7.48
N GLN A 90 9.90 -7.81 6.96
CA GLN A 90 10.81 -6.67 6.81
C GLN A 90 10.22 -5.54 5.95
N ILE A 91 9.60 -5.88 4.82
CA ILE A 91 8.97 -4.87 3.95
C ILE A 91 7.79 -4.20 4.66
N LEU A 92 7.03 -4.92 5.50
CA LEU A 92 5.93 -4.31 6.29
C LEU A 92 6.45 -3.45 7.46
N GLN A 93 7.57 -3.82 8.07
CA GLN A 93 8.18 -3.11 9.21
C GLN A 93 8.84 -1.77 8.82
N ILE A 94 9.03 -1.49 7.53
CA ILE A 94 9.59 -0.20 7.10
C ILE A 94 8.64 0.97 7.34
N ASN A 95 7.32 0.72 7.40
CA ASN A 95 6.34 1.78 7.56
C ASN A 95 6.46 2.50 8.91
N PRO A 96 6.49 1.81 10.08
CA PRO A 96 6.75 2.48 11.35
C PRO A 96 7.99 3.38 11.36
N ILE A 97 9.09 2.95 10.73
CA ILE A 97 10.32 3.74 10.63
C ILE A 97 10.06 5.01 9.80
N MET A 98 9.47 4.85 8.61
CA MET A 98 9.16 5.96 7.73
C MET A 98 8.17 6.96 8.35
N GLU A 99 7.20 6.47 9.11
CA GLU A 99 6.24 7.30 9.82
C GLU A 99 6.90 8.08 10.95
N ALA A 100 7.80 7.45 11.72
CA ALA A 100 8.51 8.11 12.81
C ALA A 100 9.35 9.33 12.37
N PHE A 101 9.92 9.28 11.16
CA PHE A 101 10.78 10.37 10.65
C PHE A 101 10.08 11.30 9.64
N GLY A 102 9.00 10.84 8.99
CA GLY A 102 8.37 11.56 7.88
C GLY A 102 6.92 11.97 8.13
N ASN A 103 6.27 11.47 9.19
CA ASN A 103 4.93 11.92 9.55
C ASN A 103 4.98 12.96 10.66
N ALA A 104 3.95 13.79 10.71
CA ALA A 104 3.76 14.76 11.77
C ALA A 104 2.28 14.99 12.06
N ALA A 105 1.99 15.42 13.28
CA ALA A 105 0.71 16.01 13.62
C ALA A 105 0.56 17.37 12.92
N THR A 106 -0.63 17.61 12.40
CA THR A 106 -1.07 18.86 11.76
C THR A 106 -2.41 19.26 12.37
N GLY A 107 -2.90 20.48 12.12
CA GLY A 107 -4.20 20.92 12.64
C GLY A 107 -5.40 20.05 12.21
N ILE A 108 -5.25 19.22 11.16
CA ILE A 108 -6.33 18.40 10.59
C ILE A 108 -6.11 16.89 10.80
N ASN A 109 -4.84 16.44 10.85
CA ASN A 109 -4.51 15.02 10.93
C ASN A 109 -3.31 14.80 11.88
N ALA A 110 -3.49 13.94 12.87
CA ALA A 110 -2.48 13.60 13.88
C ALA A 110 -1.29 12.79 13.32
N ASN A 111 -1.45 12.11 12.17
CA ASN A 111 -0.40 11.30 11.55
C ASN A 111 -0.33 11.60 10.03
N SER A 112 -0.04 12.85 9.67
CA SER A 112 0.05 13.28 8.27
C SER A 112 1.45 12.99 7.73
N SER A 113 1.57 12.17 6.68
CA SER A 113 2.82 12.04 5.93
C SER A 113 3.19 13.37 5.27
N ARG A 114 4.44 13.80 5.48
CA ARG A 114 5.01 15.05 4.97
C ARG A 114 6.08 14.80 3.89
N PHE A 115 5.91 13.71 3.15
CA PHE A 115 6.76 13.27 2.05
C PHE A 115 5.93 12.42 1.07
N GLY A 116 6.37 12.37 -0.19
CA GLY A 116 5.93 11.40 -1.17
C GLY A 116 6.72 10.09 -1.04
N LYS A 117 6.04 8.94 -1.17
CA LYS A 117 6.63 7.60 -1.07
C LYS A 117 6.39 6.83 -2.36
N TYR A 118 7.45 6.28 -2.93
CA TYR A 118 7.39 5.29 -4.00
C TYR A 118 7.97 3.97 -3.47
N LEU A 119 7.19 2.90 -3.55
CA LEU A 119 7.62 1.55 -3.21
C LEU A 119 7.66 0.73 -4.50
N ASP A 120 8.86 0.31 -4.88
CA ASP A 120 9.11 -0.62 -5.96
C ASP A 120 9.20 -2.03 -5.38
N LEU A 121 8.35 -2.95 -5.84
CA LEU A 121 8.31 -4.33 -5.38
C LEU A 121 8.75 -5.26 -6.51
N THR A 122 9.92 -5.87 -6.35
CA THR A 122 10.48 -6.76 -7.36
C THR A 122 9.89 -8.15 -7.23
N MET A 123 9.39 -8.68 -8.34
CA MET A 123 8.83 -10.03 -8.42
C MET A 123 9.47 -10.85 -9.53
N THR A 124 9.60 -12.16 -9.30
CA THR A 124 9.99 -13.13 -10.32
C THR A 124 8.91 -13.28 -11.40
N LYS A 125 9.27 -13.91 -12.54
CA LYS A 125 8.28 -14.35 -13.55
C LYS A 125 7.21 -15.29 -12.99
N GLY A 126 7.48 -15.97 -11.88
CA GLY A 126 6.52 -16.83 -11.18
C GLY A 126 5.67 -16.09 -10.13
N GLY A 127 5.82 -14.78 -9.99
CA GLY A 127 5.05 -13.94 -9.06
C GLY A 127 5.56 -13.90 -7.63
N LYS A 128 6.68 -14.56 -7.32
CA LYS A 128 7.31 -14.49 -6.00
C LYS A 128 8.02 -13.15 -5.81
N VAL A 129 7.82 -12.50 -4.66
CA VAL A 129 8.59 -11.30 -4.26
C VAL A 129 10.05 -11.68 -4.02
N THR A 130 10.97 -10.87 -4.54
CA THR A 130 12.42 -11.03 -4.36
C THR A 130 13.07 -9.86 -3.65
N GLY A 131 12.39 -8.72 -3.56
CA GLY A 131 12.90 -7.55 -2.85
C GLY A 131 11.96 -6.36 -3.00
N ALA A 132 12.29 -5.29 -2.29
CA ALA A 132 11.61 -4.01 -2.40
C ALA A 132 12.61 -2.86 -2.30
N ARG A 133 12.32 -1.75 -2.97
CA ARG A 133 13.07 -0.49 -2.85
C ARG A 133 12.10 0.64 -2.55
N ILE A 134 12.46 1.49 -1.60
CA ILE A 134 11.70 2.71 -1.31
C ILE A 134 12.49 3.92 -1.82
N ALA A 135 11.78 4.82 -2.49
CA ALA A 135 12.25 6.16 -2.78
C ALA A 135 11.33 7.18 -2.10
N VAL A 136 11.95 8.21 -1.55
CA VAL A 136 11.30 9.31 -0.83
C VAL A 136 11.46 10.57 -1.66
N TYR A 137 10.38 11.33 -1.77
CA TYR A 137 10.34 12.57 -2.53
C TYR A 137 9.71 13.67 -1.69
N LEU A 138 10.09 14.92 -1.95
CA LEU A 138 9.40 16.10 -1.45
C LEU A 138 9.18 16.09 0.08
N LEU A 139 10.21 15.69 0.85
CA LEU A 139 10.17 15.78 2.30
C LEU A 139 10.04 17.25 2.72
N GLU A 140 9.12 17.56 3.64
CA GLU A 140 8.92 18.91 4.18
C GLU A 140 10.04 19.29 5.15
N GLN A 141 11.21 19.63 4.62
CA GLN A 141 12.42 19.95 5.40
C GLN A 141 12.23 21.14 6.34
N SER A 142 11.36 22.10 6.02
CA SER A 142 11.08 23.27 6.86
C SER A 142 10.55 22.88 8.26
N ARG A 143 9.82 21.76 8.36
CA ARG A 143 9.24 21.29 9.63
C ARG A 143 10.27 20.94 10.69
N VAL A 144 11.50 20.61 10.26
CA VAL A 144 12.61 20.27 11.17
C VAL A 144 12.95 21.45 12.10
N VAL A 145 12.82 22.68 11.61
CA VAL A 145 13.23 23.89 12.34
C VAL A 145 12.08 24.84 12.67
N ALA A 146 10.89 24.62 12.08
CA ALA A 146 9.74 25.49 12.27
C ALA A 146 8.44 24.69 12.37
N GLN A 147 7.57 25.10 13.30
CA GLN A 147 6.21 24.61 13.42
C GLN A 147 5.26 25.81 13.51
N ALA A 148 4.09 25.72 12.87
CA ALA A 148 3.05 26.72 13.08
C ALA A 148 2.59 26.66 14.53
N ALA A 149 2.43 27.83 15.15
CA ALA A 149 1.93 27.98 16.52
C ALA A 149 0.46 27.57 16.63
#